data_AF-A0A970ML51-F1
#
_entry.id   AF-A0A970ML51-F1
#
_cell.length_a   1.000
_cell.length_b   1.000
_cell.length_c   1.000
_cell.angle_alpha   90.00
_cell.angle_beta   90.00
_cell.angle_gamma   90.00
#
_symmetry.space_group_name_H-M   'P 1'
#
loop_
_entity.id
_entity.type
_entity.pdbx_description
1 polymer ?
#
loop_
_entity_poly.entity_id
_entity_poly.type
_entity_poly.pdbx_seq_one_letter_code
_entity_poly.pdbx_strand_id
1 'polypeptide(L)'
;RVTAQNGYEILCVRARSPQTEAEWQAIELYLTHSPVGKLLQARFRDKIEDANTVEKIKGWPVLTFDPTDEPCPPPLMADLVWAWPLILLGAAIQVMCLWLLRLRKH
;
A
#
# COMPACT_ATOMS: atom_id res chain seq x y z
N ARG A 1 10.69 0.12 7.34
CA ARG A 1 11.44 -0.28 6.12
C ARG A 1 10.45 -0.94 5.19
N VAL A 2 10.52 -0.68 3.90
CA VAL A 2 9.61 -1.28 2.92
C VAL A 2 10.39 -1.61 1.65
N THR A 3 9.86 -2.56 0.90
CA THR A 3 10.33 -2.87 -0.45
C THR A 3 9.48 -2.06 -1.43
N ALA A 4 10.11 -1.20 -2.23
CA ALA A 4 9.44 -0.45 -3.29
C ALA A 4 9.77 -1.07 -4.65
N GLN A 5 8.78 -1.21 -5.52
CA GLN A 5 8.95 -1.71 -6.88
C GLN A 5 8.39 -0.69 -7.86
N ASN A 6 9.23 -0.18 -8.75
CA ASN A 6 8.86 0.85 -9.74
C ASN A 6 8.65 0.28 -11.15
N GLY A 7 8.54 -1.06 -11.27
CA GLY A 7 8.38 -1.78 -12.54
C GLY A 7 9.69 -2.14 -13.23
N TYR A 8 10.81 -1.50 -12.87
CA TYR A 8 12.14 -1.78 -13.42
C TYR A 8 13.05 -2.48 -12.40
N GLU A 9 12.97 -2.05 -11.15
CA GLU A 9 13.85 -2.52 -10.08
C GLU A 9 13.11 -2.64 -8.74
N ILE A 10 13.72 -3.40 -7.84
CA ILE A 10 13.29 -3.57 -6.46
C ILE A 10 14.26 -2.77 -5.59
N LEU A 11 13.74 -1.77 -4.88
CA LEU A 11 14.52 -0.87 -4.04
C LEU A 11 14.21 -1.12 -2.56
N CYS A 12 15.26 -1.25 -1.74
CA CYS A 12 15.14 -1.21 -0.29
C CYS A 12 15.05 0.26 0.14
N VAL A 13 13.90 0.66 0.67
CA VAL A 13 13.67 2.05 1.06
C VAL A 13 13.13 2.16 2.48
N ARG A 14 13.41 3.29 3.11
CA ARG A 14 12.84 3.65 4.41
C ARG A 14 11.66 4.59 4.18
N ALA A 15 10.47 4.08 4.44
CA ALA A 15 9.28 4.92 4.57
C ALA A 15 9.38 5.76 5.84
N ARG A 16 9.21 7.08 5.72
CA ARG A 16 9.07 8.00 6.86
C ARG A 16 8.11 9.13 6.54
N SER A 17 7.65 9.84 7.56
CA SER A 17 6.94 11.10 7.35
C SER A 17 7.93 12.18 6.87
N PRO A 18 7.47 13.12 6.04
CA PRO A 18 8.27 14.29 5.68
C PRO A 18 8.55 15.14 6.93
N GLN A 19 9.78 15.64 7.04
CA GLN A 19 10.25 16.38 8.22
C GLN A 19 10.61 17.82 7.90
N THR A 20 11.06 18.09 6.67
CA THR A 20 11.52 19.42 6.28
C THR A 20 10.44 20.17 5.50
N GLU A 21 10.42 21.49 5.61
CA GLU A 21 9.46 22.31 4.88
C GLU A 21 9.64 22.19 3.36
N ALA A 22 10.89 22.02 2.90
CA ALA A 22 11.19 21.76 1.49
C ALA A 22 10.54 20.45 0.98
N GLU A 23 10.51 19.39 1.79
CA GLU A 23 9.82 18.14 1.44
C GLU A 23 8.31 18.35 1.32
N TRP A 24 7.71 19.12 2.23
CA TRP A 24 6.28 19.43 2.18
C TRP A 24 5.90 20.27 0.96
N GLN A 25 6.74 21.24 0.58
CA GLN A 25 6.58 22.01 -0.66
C GLN A 25 6.68 21.12 -1.91
N ALA A 26 7.62 20.16 -1.92
CA ALA A 26 7.74 19.23 -3.03
C ALA A 26 6.49 18.32 -3.16
N ILE A 27 5.89 17.92 -2.03
CA ILE A 27 4.65 17.15 -2.00
C ILE A 27 3.48 17.98 -2.53
N GLU A 28 3.35 19.24 -2.11
CA GLU A 28 2.32 20.15 -2.62
C GLU A 28 2.46 20.35 -4.13
N LEU A 29 3.69 20.56 -4.62
CA LEU A 29 3.98 20.67 -6.04
C LEU A 29 3.57 19.39 -6.80
N TYR A 30 3.93 18.22 -6.24
CA TYR A 30 3.55 16.94 -6.84
C TYR A 30 2.03 16.73 -6.86
N LEU A 31 1.33 17.02 -5.77
CA LEU A 31 -0.13 16.88 -5.69
C LEU A 31 -0.86 17.84 -6.63
N THR A 32 -0.29 19.01 -6.88
CA THR A 32 -0.84 20.01 -7.80
C THR A 32 -0.63 19.63 -9.27
N HIS A 33 0.57 19.16 -9.63
CA HIS A 33 0.96 19.00 -11.03
C HIS A 33 0.96 17.57 -11.55
N SER A 34 1.05 16.55 -10.69
CA SER A 34 1.15 15.16 -11.15
C SER A 34 -0.20 14.62 -11.66
N PRO A 35 -0.20 13.67 -12.62
CA PRO A 35 -1.41 12.99 -13.06
C PRO A 35 -2.15 12.28 -11.91
N VAL A 36 -1.40 11.70 -10.97
CA VAL A 36 -1.95 11.08 -9.76
C VAL A 36 -2.59 12.13 -8.86
N GLY A 37 -1.92 13.28 -8.70
CA GLY A 37 -2.45 14.44 -7.99
C GLY A 37 -3.77 14.93 -8.58
N LYS A 38 -3.87 15.05 -9.91
CA LYS A 38 -5.12 15.41 -10.60
C LYS A 38 -6.25 14.40 -10.36
N LEU A 39 -5.95 13.10 -10.31
CA LEU A 39 -6.93 12.07 -9.95
C LEU A 39 -7.38 12.19 -8.50
N LEU A 40 -6.45 12.47 -7.57
CA LEU A 40 -6.76 12.69 -6.16
C LEU A 40 -7.54 13.99 -5.93
N GLN A 41 -7.24 15.05 -6.69
CA GLN A 41 -7.99 16.31 -6.66
C GLN A 41 -9.46 16.12 -7.03
N ALA A 42 -9.82 15.16 -7.88
CA ALA A 42 -11.24 14.86 -8.12
C ALA A 42 -11.96 14.36 -6.84
N ARG A 43 -11.22 13.73 -5.92
CA ARG A 43 -11.73 13.18 -4.66
C ARG A 43 -11.56 14.12 -3.46
N PHE A 44 -10.58 15.02 -3.51
CA PHE A 44 -10.19 15.92 -2.42
C PHE A 44 -10.20 17.40 -2.83
N ARG A 45 -10.94 17.76 -3.89
CA ARG A 45 -10.96 19.07 -4.55
C ARG A 45 -11.02 20.23 -3.56
N ASP A 46 -11.96 20.14 -2.63
CA ASP A 46 -12.24 21.20 -1.64
C ASP A 46 -11.14 21.38 -0.58
N LYS A 47 -10.12 20.51 -0.55
CA LYS A 47 -9.04 20.54 0.45
C LYS A 47 -7.68 20.99 -0.10
N ILE A 48 -7.49 21.01 -1.42
CA ILE A 48 -6.19 21.25 -2.07
C ILE A 48 -6.07 22.67 -2.66
N GLU A 49 -7.19 23.38 -2.91
CA GLU A 49 -7.16 24.72 -3.54
C GLU A 49 -6.99 25.89 -2.56
N ASP A 50 -6.93 25.66 -1.24
CA ASP A 50 -6.81 26.72 -0.24
C ASP A 50 -5.36 27.19 -0.04
N ALA A 51 -5.15 28.47 0.28
CA ALA A 51 -3.83 29.02 0.59
C ALA A 51 -3.14 28.41 1.84
N ASN A 52 -3.83 27.53 2.57
CA ASN A 52 -3.32 26.82 3.75
C ASN A 52 -3.20 25.29 3.54
N THR A 53 -2.94 24.89 2.29
CA THR A 53 -2.96 23.50 1.84
C THR A 53 -1.87 22.63 2.51
N VAL A 54 -0.68 23.18 2.76
CA VAL A 54 0.40 22.45 3.47
C VAL A 54 -0.02 22.04 4.89
N GLU A 55 -0.69 22.90 5.66
CA GLU A 55 -1.15 22.56 7.01
C GLU A 55 -2.21 21.45 7.01
N LYS A 56 -3.11 21.46 6.01
CA LYS A 56 -4.10 20.39 5.82
C LYS A 56 -3.47 19.08 5.38
N ILE A 57 -2.41 19.13 4.55
CA ILE A 57 -1.68 17.96 4.06
C ILE A 57 -0.85 17.31 5.18
N LYS A 58 -0.33 18.07 6.15
CA LYS A 58 0.42 17.51 7.30
C LYS A 58 -0.41 16.50 8.11
N GLY A 59 -1.74 16.58 8.07
CA GLY A 59 -2.64 15.60 8.68
C GLY A 59 -2.92 14.35 7.84
N TRP A 60 -2.40 14.25 6.62
CA TRP A 60 -2.63 13.12 5.72
C TRP A 60 -1.57 12.04 5.95
N PRO A 61 -1.87 10.75 5.65
CA PRO A 61 -0.90 9.66 5.76
C PRO A 61 0.11 9.71 4.59
N VAL A 62 0.86 10.80 4.47
CA VAL A 62 1.90 10.98 3.45
C VAL A 62 3.21 10.39 3.95
N LEU A 63 3.84 9.61 3.08
CA LEU A 63 5.13 8.97 3.34
C LEU A 63 6.11 9.33 2.22
N THR A 64 7.33 9.64 2.59
CA THR A 64 8.49 9.71 1.70
C THR A 64 9.32 8.45 1.83
N PHE A 65 10.00 8.09 0.75
CA PHE A 65 10.83 6.88 0.68
C PHE A 65 12.27 7.29 0.43
N ASP A 66 13.11 7.12 1.44
CA ASP A 66 14.55 7.36 1.30
C ASP A 66 15.26 6.04 0.97
N PRO A 67 16.29 6.05 0.10
CA PRO A 67 17.12 4.89 -0.12
C PRO A 67 17.81 4.48 1.19
N THR A 68 17.95 3.17 1.41
CA THR A 68 18.68 2.63 2.57
C THR A 68 19.59 1.49 2.13
N ASP A 69 20.80 1.43 2.71
CA ASP A 69 21.77 0.34 2.50
C ASP A 69 21.47 -0.88 3.38
N GLU A 70 20.46 -0.78 4.25
CA GLU A 70 20.06 -1.86 5.12
C GLU A 70 19.34 -2.97 4.33
N PRO A 71 19.50 -4.25 4.72
CA PRO A 71 18.89 -5.36 3.99
C PRO A 71 17.36 -5.23 3.97
N CYS A 72 16.78 -5.54 2.81
CA CYS A 72 15.34 -5.56 2.60
C CYS A 72 14.63 -6.50 3.59
N PRO A 73 13.38 -6.20 3.98
CA PRO A 73 12.58 -7.14 4.76
C PRO A 73 12.38 -8.46 3.97
N PRO A 74 12.19 -9.59 4.67
CA PRO A 74 11.96 -10.87 4.01
C PRO A 74 10.74 -10.81 3.09
N PRO A 75 10.73 -11.56 1.98
CA PRO A 75 9.65 -11.51 1.01
C PRO A 75 8.34 -12.04 1.59
N LEU A 76 7.22 -11.56 1.05
CA LEU A 76 5.86 -11.92 1.47
C LEU A 76 5.62 -13.44 1.53
N MET A 77 6.35 -14.24 0.75
CA MET A 77 6.26 -15.71 0.81
C MET A 77 6.56 -16.28 2.19
N ALA A 78 7.44 -15.64 2.98
CA ALA A 78 7.72 -16.06 4.36
C ALA A 78 6.48 -15.91 5.25
N ASP A 79 5.73 -14.82 5.08
CA ASP A 79 4.50 -14.56 5.85
C ASP A 79 3.35 -15.47 5.41
N LEU A 80 3.33 -15.85 4.12
CA LEU A 80 2.30 -16.72 3.54
C LEU A 80 2.35 -18.16 4.07
N VAL A 81 3.45 -18.58 4.70
CA VAL A 81 3.57 -19.92 5.30
C VAL A 81 2.47 -20.17 6.33
N TRP A 82 2.10 -19.14 7.09
CA TRP A 82 1.06 -19.23 8.12
C TRP A 82 -0.36 -19.29 7.56
N ALA A 83 -0.56 -18.98 6.28
CA ALA A 83 -1.86 -19.09 5.63
C ALA A 83 -2.21 -20.55 5.24
N TRP A 84 -1.21 -21.43 5.12
CA TRP A 84 -1.41 -22.82 4.68
C TRP A 84 -2.44 -23.60 5.49
N PRO A 85 -2.45 -23.57 6.84
CA PRO A 85 -3.47 -24.29 7.62
C PRO A 85 -4.90 -23.86 7.27
N LEU A 86 -5.13 -22.56 7.05
CA LEU A 86 -6.46 -22.03 6.69
C LEU A 86 -6.86 -22.41 5.27
N ILE A 87 -5.90 -22.38 4.33
CA ILE A 87 -6.11 -22.82 2.94
C ILE A 87 -6.48 -24.31 2.92
N LEU A 88 -5.72 -25.15 3.65
CA LEU A 88 -5.98 -26.59 3.74
C LEU A 88 -7.32 -26.89 4.40
N LEU A 89 -7.67 -26.17 5.48
CA LEU A 89 -8.97 -26.30 6.13
C LEU A 89 -10.12 -25.92 5.19
N GLY A 90 -10.00 -24.80 4.48
CA GLY A 90 -10.99 -24.36 3.49
C GLY A 90 -11.15 -25.38 2.37
N ALA A 91 -10.05 -25.94 1.87
CA ALA A 91 -10.08 -26.99 0.85
C ALA A 91 -10.75 -28.27 1.38
N ALA A 92 -10.45 -28.70 2.60
CA ALA A 92 -11.07 -29.87 3.23
C ALA A 92 -12.59 -29.69 3.39
N ILE A 93 -13.04 -28.51 3.83
CA ILE A 93 -14.46 -28.19 3.94
C ILE A 93 -15.13 -28.24 2.57
N GLN A 94 -14.51 -27.66 1.54
CA GLN A 94 -15.04 -27.71 0.17
C GLN A 94 -15.21 -29.15 -0.32
N VAL A 95 -14.19 -30.00 -0.14
CA VAL A 95 -14.25 -31.42 -0.50
C VAL A 95 -15.37 -32.13 0.26
N MET A 96 -15.49 -31.91 1.56
CA MET A 96 -16.54 -32.50 2.40
C MET A 96 -17.94 -32.05 1.94
N CYS A 97 -18.14 -30.76 1.68
CA CYS A 97 -19.41 -30.23 1.17
C CYS A 97 -19.78 -30.82 -0.20
N LEU A 98 -18.82 -30.88 -1.13
CA LEU A 98 -19.04 -31.48 -2.44
C LEU A 98 -19.40 -32.97 -2.33
N TRP A 99 -18.75 -33.70 -1.43
CA TRP A 99 -19.04 -35.11 -1.17
C TRP A 99 -20.44 -35.30 -0.59
N LEU A 100 -20.83 -34.52 0.42
CA LEU A 100 -22.18 -34.55 1.01
C LEU A 100 -23.27 -34.22 -0.02
N LEU A 101 -23.02 -33.23 -0.88
CA LEU A 101 -23.95 -32.87 -1.96
C LEU A 101 -24.11 -33.98 -3.00
N ARG A 102 -23.05 -34.75 -3.28
CA ARG A 102 -23.14 -35.93 -4.15
C ARG A 102 -23.92 -37.06 -3.50
N LEU A 103 -23.69 -37.33 -2.21
CA LEU A 103 -24.43 -38.36 -1.47
C LEU A 103 -25.92 -38.08 -1.39
N ARG A 104 -26.33 -36.82 -1.22
CA ARG A 104 -27.74 -36.45 -1.15
C ARG A 104 -28.49 -36.58 -2.49
N LYS A 105 -27.76 -36.69 -3.61
CA LYS A 105 -28.34 -36.87 -4.95
C LYS A 105 -28.52 -38.33 -5.35
N HIS A 106 -27.95 -39.26 -4.59
CA HIS A 106 -28.17 -40.71 -4.71
C HIS A 106 -29.19 -41.18 -3.67
#